data_AF-A0A0S8G0Q6-F1
#
_entry.id   AF-A0A0S8G0Q6-F1
#
_cell.length_a   1.000
_cell.length_b   1.000
_cell.length_c   1.000
_cell.angle_alpha   90.00
_cell.angle_beta   90.00
_cell.angle_gamma   90.00
#
_symmetry.space_group_name_H-M   'P 1'
#
loop_
_entity.id
_entity.type
_entity.pdbx_description
1 polymer ?
#
loop_
_entity_poly.entity_id
_entity_poly.type
_entity_poly.pdbx_seq_one_letter_code
_entity_poly.pdbx_strand_id
1 'polypeptide(L)'
;MRSVIGKFVALASLGLLALALAGCTSGAKLRRAEVAERMAEGDLDKTFSISVDPRMELLGVVQHFTSWAPGGHIKSETAYKSDIDDYFGEFRNHRAVACVESLVAAGFTHDAPVRFMLHHHDPPEFVQHTPYSEYLVNRAGGEEILTELADALRDFARQTNFMAFYRSHAPLYDIHVAEVEALLSEKDYVQALEDFFGESAIGYHVILPPLFAGGYGPAIRREKGWDLYAVIGPCALRGERVTFACLGYLESIMLHEWSHSFVNPLVDQNYDLFSKSEGLYDPIRGMMTSQAYPTWRIALYEHVVRASEINIRATLYDGFDKNVSLQVQEGKGFWYVSYIDSLLDLYQIHREDYPTFAEFMPLIAAGLGELSVDELPERITAFAGPLSGVFPRARCIYLVRPTAVDEELVGGIGGELEGFTHFLASFQMESHIVSDTEALDMN
;
A
#
# COMPACT_ATOMS: atom_id res chain seq x y z
N MET A 1 -30.79 -63.48 -41.89
CA MET A 1 -30.36 -62.47 -42.90
C MET A 1 -30.22 -61.16 -42.14
N ARG A 2 -29.00 -60.63 -41.92
CA ARG A 2 -28.23 -59.82 -42.90
C ARG A 2 -29.11 -58.64 -43.37
N SER A 3 -28.80 -57.36 -43.25
CA SER A 3 -27.58 -56.55 -43.18
C SER A 3 -28.11 -55.10 -43.08
N VAL A 4 -27.55 -54.08 -42.42
CA VAL A 4 -26.26 -53.42 -42.56
C VAL A 4 -26.23 -52.42 -41.39
N ILE A 5 -25.42 -52.68 -40.36
CA ILE A 5 -24.97 -51.66 -39.40
C ILE A 5 -23.47 -51.57 -39.64
N GLY A 6 -23.04 -50.47 -40.25
CA GLY A 6 -21.64 -50.23 -40.57
C GLY A 6 -21.51 -49.37 -41.81
N LYS A 7 -20.98 -48.16 -41.60
CA LYS A 7 -20.65 -47.07 -42.55
C LYS A 7 -21.65 -45.90 -42.55
N PHE A 8 -21.64 -45.05 -41.52
CA PHE A 8 -21.99 -43.61 -41.66
C PHE A 8 -21.50 -42.71 -40.50
N VAL A 9 -20.34 -43.00 -39.89
CA VAL A 9 -19.77 -42.13 -38.82
C VAL A 9 -18.32 -41.68 -39.12
N ALA A 10 -17.75 -41.99 -40.29
CA ALA A 10 -16.32 -41.72 -40.55
C ALA A 10 -16.01 -40.52 -41.47
N LEU A 11 -16.96 -39.62 -41.78
CA LEU A 11 -16.70 -38.54 -42.75
C LEU A 11 -17.13 -37.12 -42.35
N ALA A 12 -17.63 -36.90 -41.12
CA ALA A 12 -17.95 -35.55 -40.64
C ALA A 12 -16.88 -34.93 -39.73
N SER A 13 -15.85 -35.69 -39.33
CA SER A 13 -14.88 -35.24 -38.32
C SER A 13 -13.56 -34.70 -38.88
N LEU A 14 -13.36 -34.70 -40.21
CA LEU A 14 -12.12 -34.23 -40.85
C LEU A 14 -12.26 -32.90 -41.61
N GLY A 15 -13.47 -32.38 -41.82
CA GLY A 15 -13.70 -31.09 -42.48
C GLY A 15 -13.63 -29.86 -41.57
N LEU A 16 -13.86 -30.02 -40.26
CA LEU A 16 -13.86 -28.92 -39.29
C LEU A 16 -12.49 -28.66 -38.65
N LEU A 17 -11.52 -29.58 -38.77
CA LEU A 17 -10.17 -29.39 -38.22
C LEU A 17 -9.26 -28.56 -39.16
N ALA A 18 -9.55 -28.53 -40.47
CA ALA A 18 -8.72 -27.81 -41.44
C ALA A 18 -9.00 -26.29 -41.51
N LEU A 19 -10.21 -25.86 -41.15
CA LEU A 19 -10.57 -24.43 -41.11
C LEU A 19 -10.15 -23.73 -39.81
N ALA A 20 -9.97 -24.48 -38.72
CA ALA A 20 -9.39 -23.94 -37.47
C ALA A 20 -7.87 -23.70 -37.57
N LEU A 21 -7.16 -24.46 -38.41
CA LEU A 21 -5.70 -24.33 -38.56
C LEU A 21 -5.28 -23.24 -39.57
N ALA A 22 -6.15 -22.88 -40.53
CA ALA A 22 -5.89 -21.77 -41.44
C ALA A 22 -6.13 -20.38 -40.79
N GLY A 23 -7.10 -20.27 -39.86
CA GLY A 23 -7.37 -19.03 -39.13
C GLY A 23 -6.31 -18.66 -38.08
N CYS A 24 -5.69 -19.66 -37.44
CA CYS A 24 -4.63 -19.41 -36.45
C CYS A 24 -3.32 -18.88 -37.07
N THR A 25 -3.06 -19.18 -38.35
CA THR A 25 -1.79 -18.76 -39.00
C THR A 25 -1.87 -17.37 -39.65
N SER A 26 -3.05 -16.89 -40.03
CA SER A 26 -3.22 -15.50 -40.51
C SER A 26 -3.26 -14.51 -39.35
N GLY A 27 -3.95 -14.84 -38.24
CA GLY A 27 -3.98 -14.01 -37.03
C GLY A 27 -2.61 -13.87 -36.35
N ALA A 28 -1.79 -14.92 -36.36
CA ALA A 28 -0.42 -14.88 -35.84
C ALA A 28 0.54 -14.06 -36.73
N LYS A 29 0.29 -13.97 -38.05
CA LYS A 29 1.07 -13.13 -38.97
C LYS A 29 0.67 -11.66 -38.88
N LEU A 30 -0.62 -11.37 -38.70
CA LEU A 30 -1.13 -10.01 -38.45
C LEU A 30 -0.62 -9.47 -37.11
N ARG A 31 -0.69 -10.26 -36.02
CA ARG A 31 -0.07 -9.89 -34.73
C ARG A 31 1.45 -9.69 -34.82
N ARG A 32 2.16 -10.48 -35.62
CA ARG A 32 3.62 -10.30 -35.80
C ARG A 32 3.97 -9.04 -36.60
N ALA A 33 3.11 -8.62 -37.53
CA ALA A 33 3.29 -7.37 -38.26
C ALA A 33 2.97 -6.15 -37.37
N GLU A 34 1.89 -6.19 -36.59
CA GLU A 34 1.57 -5.16 -35.58
C GLU A 34 2.64 -5.07 -34.48
N VAL A 35 3.16 -6.21 -34.02
CA VAL A 35 4.28 -6.24 -33.05
C VAL A 35 5.56 -5.69 -33.68
N ALA A 36 5.84 -5.98 -34.96
CA ALA A 36 7.01 -5.43 -35.64
C ALA A 36 6.89 -3.92 -35.91
N GLU A 37 5.66 -3.40 -36.07
CA GLU A 37 5.36 -1.97 -36.22
C GLU A 37 5.46 -1.24 -34.87
N ARG A 38 4.99 -1.85 -33.76
CA ARG A 38 5.20 -1.35 -32.38
C ARG A 38 6.67 -1.37 -31.95
N MET A 39 7.44 -2.38 -32.37
CA MET A 39 8.89 -2.45 -32.11
C MET A 39 9.71 -1.36 -32.84
N ALA A 40 9.12 -0.68 -33.84
CA ALA A 40 9.77 0.45 -34.52
C ALA A 40 9.59 1.79 -33.77
N GLU A 41 8.69 1.85 -32.78
CA GLU A 41 8.40 3.03 -31.97
C GLU A 41 8.82 2.81 -30.50
N GLY A 42 10.11 2.67 -30.22
CA GLY A 42 10.72 3.05 -28.93
C GLY A 42 10.18 2.47 -27.60
N ASP A 43 9.27 1.52 -27.61
CA ASP A 43 8.63 0.98 -26.39
C ASP A 43 9.59 -0.06 -25.77
N LEU A 44 10.27 0.32 -24.69
CA LEU A 44 10.88 -0.65 -23.81
C LEU A 44 9.72 -1.48 -23.22
N ASP A 45 9.66 -2.79 -23.47
CA ASP A 45 8.67 -3.68 -22.84
C ASP A 45 8.66 -3.42 -21.32
N LYS A 46 7.66 -2.66 -20.84
CA LYS A 46 7.49 -2.34 -19.43
C LYS A 46 7.13 -3.61 -18.68
N THR A 47 7.74 -3.83 -17.52
CA THR A 47 7.49 -5.05 -16.74
C THR A 47 6.45 -4.79 -15.66
N PHE A 48 5.33 -5.51 -15.69
CA PHE A 48 4.41 -5.61 -14.55
C PHE A 48 4.54 -7.01 -13.91
N SER A 49 4.69 -7.08 -12.59
CA SER A 49 4.81 -8.37 -11.90
C SER A 49 4.14 -8.37 -10.53
N ILE A 50 3.53 -9.49 -10.16
CA ILE A 50 3.04 -9.78 -8.82
C ILE A 50 3.85 -10.95 -8.26
N SER A 51 4.35 -10.83 -7.03
CA SER A 51 5.20 -11.87 -6.43
C SER A 51 5.14 -11.87 -4.91
N VAL A 52 5.55 -13.00 -4.32
CA VAL A 52 6.14 -13.00 -2.97
C VAL A 52 7.65 -12.92 -3.19
N ASP A 53 8.31 -11.94 -2.59
CA ASP A 53 9.74 -11.68 -2.82
C ASP A 53 10.56 -12.31 -1.68
N PRO A 54 11.55 -13.17 -1.97
CA PRO A 54 12.34 -13.85 -0.95
C PRO A 54 13.15 -12.86 -0.08
N ARG A 55 13.44 -11.66 -0.57
CA ARG A 55 14.09 -10.59 0.20
C ARG A 55 13.14 -10.02 1.25
N MET A 56 11.88 -9.77 0.88
CA MET A 56 10.87 -9.29 1.83
C MET A 56 10.48 -10.36 2.84
N GLU A 57 10.45 -11.61 2.42
CA GLU A 57 10.21 -12.73 3.32
C GLU A 57 11.34 -12.89 4.35
N LEU A 58 12.60 -12.80 3.91
CA LEU A 58 13.75 -12.84 4.83
C LEU A 58 13.69 -11.69 5.85
N LEU A 59 13.32 -10.49 5.40
CA LEU A 59 13.15 -9.34 6.29
C LEU A 59 12.05 -9.60 7.32
N GLY A 60 10.89 -10.08 6.88
CA GLY A 60 9.76 -10.41 7.76
C GLY A 60 10.13 -11.46 8.81
N VAL A 61 10.77 -12.56 8.40
CA VAL A 61 11.23 -13.60 9.33
C VAL A 61 12.19 -13.05 10.39
N VAL A 62 13.18 -12.24 10.00
CA VAL A 62 14.14 -11.69 10.96
C VAL A 62 13.46 -10.67 11.88
N GLN A 63 12.60 -9.80 11.33
CA GLN A 63 11.85 -8.80 12.09
C GLN A 63 10.86 -9.43 13.09
N HIS A 64 10.37 -10.64 12.82
CA HIS A 64 9.47 -11.39 13.70
C HIS A 64 10.06 -11.59 15.11
N PHE A 65 11.37 -11.67 15.21
CA PHE A 65 12.10 -11.85 16.48
C PHE A 65 12.62 -10.53 17.09
N THR A 66 12.13 -9.38 16.62
CA THR A 66 12.55 -8.04 17.09
C THR A 66 11.39 -7.27 17.72
N SER A 67 11.69 -6.15 18.38
CA SER A 67 10.70 -5.23 18.92
C SER A 67 9.82 -4.57 17.85
N TRP A 68 10.15 -4.72 16.57
CA TRP A 68 9.35 -4.23 15.45
C TRP A 68 8.06 -5.02 15.24
N ALA A 69 8.08 -6.34 15.48
CA ALA A 69 6.99 -7.25 15.11
C ALA A 69 5.59 -6.79 15.59
N PRO A 70 5.39 -6.31 16.83
CA PRO A 70 4.06 -5.89 17.29
C PRO A 70 3.43 -4.72 16.49
N GLY A 71 4.25 -3.87 15.89
CA GLY A 71 3.80 -2.72 15.10
C GLY A 71 3.92 -2.92 13.58
N GLY A 72 4.90 -3.71 13.15
CA GLY A 72 5.23 -3.91 11.73
C GLY A 72 4.63 -5.15 11.11
N HIS A 73 4.16 -6.11 11.91
CA HIS A 73 3.52 -7.34 11.41
C HIS A 73 2.01 -7.32 11.60
N ILE A 74 1.33 -8.19 10.86
CA ILE A 74 -0.09 -8.50 11.11
C ILE A 74 -0.27 -8.92 12.56
N LYS A 75 -1.36 -8.49 13.18
CA LYS A 75 -1.67 -8.83 14.58
C LYS A 75 -2.26 -10.24 14.74
N SER A 76 -2.85 -10.77 13.68
CA SER A 76 -3.47 -12.09 13.70
C SER A 76 -2.44 -13.21 13.92
N GLU A 77 -2.84 -14.20 14.71
CA GLU A 77 -2.15 -15.49 14.77
C GLU A 77 -2.49 -16.31 13.52
N THR A 78 -1.48 -16.93 12.92
CA THR A 78 -1.63 -17.68 11.67
C THR A 78 -0.76 -18.93 11.73
N ALA A 79 -1.15 -19.97 11.00
CA ALA A 79 -0.30 -21.17 10.87
C ALA A 79 1.09 -20.82 10.34
N TYR A 80 1.19 -19.81 9.47
CA TYR A 80 2.45 -19.34 8.91
C TYR A 80 3.40 -18.74 9.96
N LYS A 81 2.89 -18.00 10.95
CA LYS A 81 3.72 -17.52 12.06
C LYS A 81 4.22 -18.67 12.92
N SER A 82 3.37 -19.66 13.18
CA SER A 82 3.79 -20.88 13.90
C SER A 82 4.90 -21.62 13.14
N ASP A 83 4.80 -21.75 11.82
CA ASP A 83 5.84 -22.36 11.00
C ASP A 83 7.18 -21.59 11.09
N ILE A 84 7.12 -20.25 11.18
CA ILE A 84 8.31 -19.40 11.39
C ILE A 84 8.89 -19.61 12.79
N ASP A 85 8.06 -19.63 13.83
CA ASP A 85 8.51 -19.85 15.20
C ASP A 85 9.17 -21.23 15.36
N ASP A 86 8.56 -22.27 14.78
CA ASP A 86 9.08 -23.64 14.83
C ASP A 86 10.39 -23.78 14.03
N TYR A 87 10.50 -23.14 12.87
CA TYR A 87 11.67 -23.28 12.00
C TYR A 87 12.85 -22.40 12.43
N PHE A 88 12.59 -21.15 12.82
CA PHE A 88 13.63 -20.15 13.10
C PHE A 88 13.79 -19.84 14.59
N GLY A 89 12.96 -20.40 15.48
CA GLY A 89 12.93 -20.05 16.89
C GLY A 89 14.29 -20.20 17.60
N GLU A 90 15.09 -21.21 17.24
CA GLU A 90 16.45 -21.39 17.79
C GLU A 90 17.42 -20.27 17.41
N PHE A 91 17.13 -19.53 16.33
CA PHE A 91 17.93 -18.44 15.78
C PHE A 91 17.48 -17.05 16.25
N ARG A 92 16.56 -16.94 17.23
CA ARG A 92 16.12 -15.65 17.80
C ARG A 92 17.26 -14.76 18.33
N ASN A 93 18.39 -15.36 18.70
CA ASN A 93 19.58 -14.67 19.19
C ASN A 93 20.67 -14.55 18.11
N HIS A 94 20.35 -14.81 16.84
CA HIS A 94 21.30 -14.71 15.74
C HIS A 94 21.72 -13.25 15.52
N ARG A 95 22.95 -13.05 15.03
CA ARG A 95 23.52 -11.71 14.75
C ARG A 95 22.59 -10.82 13.93
N ALA A 96 21.95 -11.37 12.90
CA ALA A 96 20.97 -10.66 12.06
C ALA A 96 19.82 -10.04 12.86
N VAL A 97 19.24 -10.79 13.81
CA VAL A 97 18.16 -10.30 14.68
C VAL A 97 18.67 -9.14 15.55
N ALA A 98 19.86 -9.28 16.13
CA ALA A 98 20.48 -8.23 16.94
C ALA A 98 20.81 -6.96 16.13
N CYS A 99 21.29 -7.10 14.89
CA CYS A 99 21.53 -5.97 13.99
C CYS A 99 20.23 -5.24 13.66
N VAL A 100 19.17 -5.97 13.30
CA VAL A 100 17.86 -5.37 13.02
C VAL A 100 17.27 -4.70 14.26
N GLU A 101 17.34 -5.33 15.42
CA GLU A 101 16.88 -4.75 16.70
C GLU A 101 17.58 -3.41 17.00
N SER A 102 18.91 -3.37 16.84
CA SER A 102 19.70 -2.15 17.06
C SER A 102 19.31 -1.03 16.10
N LEU A 103 19.05 -1.38 14.84
CA LEU A 103 18.60 -0.45 13.81
C LEU A 103 17.17 0.04 14.05
N VAL A 104 16.27 -0.83 14.50
CA VAL A 104 14.91 -0.46 14.92
C VAL A 104 14.96 0.56 16.06
N ALA A 105 15.81 0.32 17.07
CA ALA A 105 16.01 1.27 18.17
C ALA A 105 16.59 2.63 17.70
N ALA A 106 17.35 2.65 16.60
CA ALA A 106 17.89 3.85 15.97
C ALA A 106 16.91 4.54 14.99
N GLY A 107 15.69 4.02 14.81
CA GLY A 107 14.68 4.60 13.91
C GLY A 107 14.80 4.15 12.45
N PHE A 108 15.56 3.10 12.15
CA PHE A 108 15.59 2.44 10.84
C PHE A 108 14.39 1.48 10.72
N THR A 109 13.21 2.07 10.61
CA THR A 109 11.90 1.40 10.61
C THR A 109 11.08 1.83 9.39
N HIS A 110 9.89 1.24 9.23
CA HIS A 110 8.96 1.51 8.13
C HIS A 110 9.57 1.26 6.74
N ASP A 111 9.75 2.31 5.93
CA ASP A 111 10.19 2.25 4.55
C ASP A 111 11.66 1.87 4.38
N ALA A 112 12.51 2.22 5.36
CA ALA A 112 13.96 2.11 5.22
C ALA A 112 14.46 0.65 5.10
N PRO A 113 14.03 -0.31 5.96
CA PRO A 113 14.38 -1.72 5.77
C PRO A 113 13.92 -2.28 4.43
N VAL A 114 12.70 -1.94 3.98
CA VAL A 114 12.15 -2.40 2.69
C VAL A 114 13.01 -1.90 1.53
N ARG A 115 13.33 -0.60 1.52
CA ARG A 115 14.23 0.00 0.52
C ARG A 115 15.59 -0.70 0.51
N PHE A 116 16.17 -0.93 1.69
CA PHE A 116 17.44 -1.64 1.81
C PHE A 116 17.39 -3.03 1.17
N MET A 117 16.36 -3.84 1.43
CA MET A 117 16.24 -5.17 0.83
C MET A 117 16.24 -5.12 -0.71
N LEU A 118 15.55 -4.13 -1.31
CA LEU A 118 15.44 -3.99 -2.76
C LEU A 118 16.76 -3.61 -3.47
N HIS A 119 17.75 -3.11 -2.73
CA HIS A 119 19.10 -2.85 -3.24
C HIS A 119 19.95 -4.12 -3.39
N HIS A 120 19.42 -5.30 -3.03
CA HIS A 120 20.14 -6.58 -3.07
C HIS A 120 19.50 -7.58 -4.02
N HIS A 121 20.31 -8.53 -4.50
CA HIS A 121 19.84 -9.77 -5.10
C HIS A 121 19.22 -10.71 -4.05
N ASP A 122 18.59 -11.78 -4.53
CA ASP A 122 17.92 -12.76 -3.69
C ASP A 122 18.90 -13.44 -2.69
N PRO A 123 18.41 -13.85 -1.52
CA PRO A 123 19.14 -14.77 -0.65
C PRO A 123 19.33 -16.15 -1.31
N PRO A 124 20.33 -16.95 -0.89
CA PRO A 124 21.20 -16.73 0.26
C PRO A 124 22.44 -15.89 -0.03
N GLU A 125 22.70 -15.49 -1.27
CA GLU A 125 23.86 -14.68 -1.62
C GLU A 125 23.69 -13.23 -1.16
N PHE A 126 22.49 -12.66 -1.27
CA PHE A 126 22.14 -11.32 -0.74
C PHE A 126 23.24 -10.27 -1.03
N VAL A 127 23.63 -10.20 -2.31
CA VAL A 127 24.69 -9.31 -2.80
C VAL A 127 24.06 -7.98 -3.19
N GLN A 128 24.69 -6.86 -2.82
CA GLN A 128 24.23 -5.54 -3.25
C GLN A 128 24.26 -5.45 -4.78
N HIS A 129 23.12 -5.11 -5.35
CA HIS A 129 22.92 -4.99 -6.79
C HIS A 129 22.94 -3.52 -7.24
N THR A 130 22.40 -2.61 -6.43
CA THR A 130 22.39 -1.16 -6.71
C THR A 130 22.93 -0.36 -5.52
N PRO A 131 23.63 0.76 -5.76
CA PRO A 131 24.13 1.62 -4.68
C PRO A 131 23.00 2.11 -3.78
N TYR A 132 23.28 2.28 -2.49
CA TYR A 132 22.32 2.86 -1.56
C TYR A 132 22.15 4.36 -1.84
N SER A 133 20.92 4.85 -1.65
CA SER A 133 20.66 6.29 -1.68
C SER A 133 21.24 6.98 -0.44
N GLU A 134 21.55 8.28 -0.57
CA GLU A 134 21.97 9.12 0.56
C GLU A 134 20.94 9.08 1.70
N TYR A 135 19.65 9.10 1.35
CA TYR A 135 18.55 8.93 2.31
C TYR A 135 18.71 7.65 3.14
N LEU A 136 18.94 6.51 2.49
CA LEU A 136 19.04 5.22 3.18
C LEU A 136 20.29 5.15 4.06
N VAL A 137 21.42 5.65 3.56
CA VAL A 137 22.67 5.76 4.32
C VAL A 137 22.48 6.62 5.56
N ASN A 138 21.83 7.77 5.43
CA ASN A 138 21.54 8.67 6.55
C ASN A 138 20.58 8.05 7.56
N ARG A 139 19.51 7.35 7.10
CA ARG A 139 18.57 6.63 7.97
C ARG A 139 19.24 5.53 8.78
N ALA A 140 20.26 4.87 8.21
CA ALA A 140 21.01 3.82 8.89
C ALA A 140 22.11 4.35 9.83
N GLY A 141 22.52 5.62 9.66
CA GLY A 141 23.66 6.20 10.36
C GLY A 141 25.03 5.89 9.72
N GLY A 142 25.04 5.40 8.47
CA GLY A 142 26.27 5.11 7.72
C GLY A 142 26.17 3.88 6.81
N GLU A 143 26.93 3.88 5.73
CA GLU A 143 26.96 2.78 4.75
C GLU A 143 27.63 1.52 5.30
N GLU A 144 28.58 1.67 6.23
CA GLU A 144 29.22 0.53 6.92
C GLU A 144 28.19 -0.30 7.72
N ILE A 145 27.21 0.37 8.33
CA ILE A 145 26.13 -0.29 9.09
C ILE A 145 25.21 -1.10 8.15
N LEU A 146 24.90 -0.54 6.98
CA LEU A 146 24.13 -1.26 5.95
C LEU A 146 24.89 -2.48 5.43
N THR A 147 26.21 -2.35 5.25
CA THR A 147 27.08 -3.46 4.84
C THR A 147 27.11 -4.56 5.91
N GLU A 148 27.24 -4.21 7.18
CA GLU A 148 27.18 -5.16 8.30
C GLU A 148 25.83 -5.88 8.38
N LEU A 149 24.72 -5.14 8.19
CA LEU A 149 23.39 -5.73 8.13
C LEU A 149 23.27 -6.74 6.97
N ALA A 150 23.74 -6.38 5.77
CA ALA A 150 23.70 -7.26 4.61
C ALA A 150 24.49 -8.56 4.86
N ASP A 151 25.67 -8.46 5.47
CA ASP A 151 26.49 -9.60 5.86
C ASP A 151 25.82 -10.47 6.93
N ALA A 152 25.12 -9.85 7.89
CA ALA A 152 24.37 -10.58 8.92
C ALA A 152 23.17 -11.33 8.34
N LEU A 153 22.42 -10.71 7.41
CA LEU A 153 21.28 -11.34 6.74
C LEU A 153 21.73 -12.48 5.80
N ARG A 154 22.84 -12.31 5.08
CA ARG A 154 23.45 -13.37 4.27
C ARG A 154 23.82 -14.59 5.12
N ASP A 155 24.44 -14.35 6.28
CA ASP A 155 24.82 -15.40 7.23
C ASP A 155 23.58 -16.11 7.80
N PHE A 156 22.56 -15.35 8.22
CA PHE A 156 21.28 -15.91 8.70
C PHE A 156 20.64 -16.79 7.63
N ALA A 157 20.52 -16.29 6.39
CA ALA A 157 19.89 -17.04 5.30
C ALA A 157 20.61 -18.36 5.01
N ARG A 158 21.94 -18.41 5.17
CA ARG A 158 22.75 -19.63 4.99
C ARG A 158 22.62 -20.60 6.16
N GLN A 159 22.78 -20.13 7.40
CA GLN A 159 22.77 -20.99 8.59
C GLN A 159 21.41 -21.62 8.84
N THR A 160 20.35 -20.86 8.57
CA THR A 160 18.96 -21.33 8.71
C THR A 160 18.47 -22.13 7.51
N ASN A 161 19.23 -22.18 6.41
CA ASN A 161 18.74 -22.69 5.13
C ASN A 161 17.42 -22.03 4.70
N PHE A 162 17.33 -20.71 4.86
CA PHE A 162 16.15 -19.89 4.61
C PHE A 162 15.48 -20.20 3.26
N MET A 163 16.26 -20.40 2.19
CA MET A 163 15.67 -20.68 0.88
C MET A 163 14.99 -22.05 0.79
N ALA A 164 15.32 -23.01 1.65
CA ALA A 164 14.55 -24.25 1.76
C ALA A 164 13.19 -24.01 2.41
N PHE A 165 13.13 -23.22 3.50
CA PHE A 165 11.89 -22.76 4.11
C PHE A 165 11.02 -21.99 3.11
N TYR A 166 11.60 -21.04 2.39
CA TYR A 166 10.89 -20.27 1.36
C TYR A 166 10.26 -21.19 0.31
N ARG A 167 11.05 -22.12 -0.24
CA ARG A 167 10.54 -23.06 -1.25
C ARG A 167 9.50 -24.04 -0.71
N SER A 168 9.56 -24.44 0.56
CA SER A 168 8.54 -25.32 1.13
C SER A 168 7.17 -24.63 1.25
N HIS A 169 7.14 -23.29 1.28
CA HIS A 169 5.92 -22.48 1.32
C HIS A 169 5.46 -21.98 -0.06
N ALA A 170 6.12 -22.39 -1.15
CA ALA A 170 5.70 -22.03 -2.52
C ALA A 170 4.20 -22.25 -2.80
N PRO A 171 3.53 -23.35 -2.35
CA PRO A 171 2.09 -23.51 -2.56
C PRO A 171 1.23 -22.41 -1.93
N LEU A 172 1.66 -21.85 -0.79
CA LEU A 172 0.97 -20.72 -0.15
C LEU A 172 1.14 -19.45 -0.99
N TYR A 173 2.36 -19.19 -1.43
CA TYR A 173 2.71 -18.02 -2.22
C TYR A 173 2.02 -18.02 -3.59
N ASP A 174 1.99 -19.18 -4.28
CA ASP A 174 1.32 -19.35 -5.56
C ASP A 174 -0.18 -19.04 -5.46
N ILE A 175 -0.81 -19.41 -4.34
CA ILE A 175 -2.22 -19.04 -4.07
C ILE A 175 -2.36 -17.53 -3.93
N HIS A 176 -1.47 -16.86 -3.20
CA HIS A 176 -1.53 -15.41 -3.03
C HIS A 176 -1.38 -14.67 -4.37
N VAL A 177 -0.39 -15.08 -5.17
CA VAL A 177 -0.14 -14.49 -6.49
C VAL A 177 -1.35 -14.72 -7.41
N ALA A 178 -1.84 -15.95 -7.51
CA ALA A 178 -2.98 -16.26 -8.39
C ALA A 178 -4.27 -15.54 -7.97
N GLU A 179 -4.54 -15.40 -6.66
CA GLU A 179 -5.69 -14.63 -6.16
C GLU A 179 -5.57 -13.14 -6.57
N VAL A 180 -4.39 -12.55 -6.44
CA VAL A 180 -4.13 -11.14 -6.77
C VAL A 180 -4.14 -10.91 -8.29
N GLU A 181 -3.51 -11.77 -9.08
CA GLU A 181 -3.54 -11.71 -10.55
C GLU A 181 -4.97 -11.75 -11.07
N ALA A 182 -5.80 -12.65 -10.55
CA ALA A 182 -7.21 -12.74 -10.96
C ALA A 182 -7.97 -11.44 -10.66
N LEU A 183 -7.75 -10.83 -9.49
CA LEU A 183 -8.40 -9.59 -9.10
C LEU A 183 -7.97 -8.38 -9.94
N LEU A 184 -6.69 -8.31 -10.31
CA LEU A 184 -6.15 -7.17 -11.06
C LEU A 184 -6.32 -7.32 -12.58
N SER A 185 -6.75 -8.49 -13.07
CA SER A 185 -6.80 -8.81 -14.51
C SER A 185 -7.80 -8.01 -15.34
N GLU A 186 -8.79 -7.37 -14.71
CA GLU A 186 -9.86 -6.67 -15.43
C GLU A 186 -9.49 -5.25 -15.88
N LYS A 187 -8.41 -4.66 -15.33
CA LYS A 187 -8.07 -3.24 -15.51
C LYS A 187 -6.59 -3.07 -15.80
N ASP A 188 -6.27 -2.01 -16.53
CA ASP A 188 -4.88 -1.59 -16.76
C ASP A 188 -4.50 -0.50 -15.76
N TYR A 189 -4.11 -0.94 -14.56
CA TYR A 189 -3.71 -0.03 -13.48
C TYR A 189 -2.44 0.74 -13.80
N VAL A 190 -1.53 0.15 -14.59
CA VAL A 190 -0.28 0.81 -15.00
C VAL A 190 -0.61 1.98 -15.93
N GLN A 191 -1.40 1.72 -16.97
CA GLN A 191 -1.82 2.77 -17.90
C GLN A 191 -2.60 3.88 -17.19
N ALA A 192 -3.53 3.54 -16.30
CA ALA A 192 -4.30 4.55 -15.57
C ALA A 192 -3.43 5.45 -14.66
N LEU A 193 -2.40 4.87 -14.04
CA LEU A 193 -1.42 5.61 -13.25
C LEU A 193 -0.57 6.53 -14.13
N GLU A 194 -0.06 6.03 -15.27
CA GLU A 194 0.74 6.82 -16.21
C GLU A 194 -0.07 7.94 -16.88
N ASP A 195 -1.32 7.67 -17.28
CA ASP A 195 -2.23 8.66 -17.85
C ASP A 195 -2.49 9.80 -16.86
N PHE A 196 -2.66 9.44 -15.58
CA PHE A 196 -2.83 10.41 -14.51
C PHE A 196 -1.56 11.23 -14.28
N PHE A 197 -0.39 10.63 -14.11
CA PHE A 197 0.83 11.39 -13.79
C PHE A 197 1.50 12.06 -15.01
N GLY A 198 1.25 11.57 -16.22
CA GLY A 198 1.95 11.99 -17.44
C GLY A 198 3.40 11.50 -17.54
N GLU A 199 3.78 10.53 -16.71
CA GLU A 199 5.12 9.97 -16.64
C GLU A 199 5.06 8.44 -16.58
N SER A 200 6.10 7.77 -17.10
CA SER A 200 6.21 6.31 -17.14
C SER A 200 7.43 5.79 -16.39
N ALA A 201 7.32 4.55 -15.93
CA ALA A 201 8.40 3.78 -15.35
C ALA A 201 8.71 2.55 -16.22
N ILE A 202 9.86 1.91 -15.99
CA ILE A 202 10.22 0.71 -16.75
C ILE A 202 9.71 -0.57 -16.08
N GLY A 203 9.38 -0.50 -14.79
CA GLY A 203 8.90 -1.63 -14.00
C GLY A 203 7.87 -1.21 -12.94
N TYR A 204 6.84 -2.04 -12.78
CA TYR A 204 5.76 -1.91 -11.81
C TYR A 204 5.59 -3.24 -11.10
N HIS A 205 5.87 -3.27 -9.81
CA HIS A 205 5.96 -4.52 -9.05
C HIS A 205 5.05 -4.48 -7.83
N VAL A 206 4.24 -5.53 -7.67
CA VAL A 206 3.46 -5.79 -6.46
C VAL A 206 4.13 -6.93 -5.70
N ILE A 207 4.54 -6.67 -4.46
CA ILE A 207 5.16 -7.67 -3.59
C ILE A 207 4.22 -7.94 -2.41
N LEU A 208 3.98 -9.22 -2.12
CA LEU A 208 2.97 -9.71 -1.18
C LEU A 208 3.60 -10.40 0.05
N PRO A 209 4.31 -9.68 0.95
CA PRO A 209 4.89 -10.28 2.16
C PRO A 209 3.80 -10.74 3.14
N PRO A 210 3.69 -12.04 3.49
CA PRO A 210 2.63 -12.57 4.34
C PRO A 210 2.62 -12.01 5.78
N LEU A 211 3.76 -11.54 6.30
CA LEU A 211 3.87 -11.05 7.67
C LEU A 211 3.60 -9.56 7.83
N PHE A 212 3.78 -8.74 6.79
CA PHE A 212 3.81 -7.28 6.97
C PHE A 212 2.44 -6.72 7.30
N ALA A 213 2.41 -5.65 8.09
CA ALA A 213 1.26 -4.77 8.18
C ALA A 213 1.48 -3.51 7.32
N GLY A 214 0.42 -3.06 6.65
CA GLY A 214 0.47 -1.83 5.85
C GLY A 214 1.06 -2.02 4.44
N GLY A 215 1.55 -0.92 3.86
CA GLY A 215 2.12 -0.86 2.53
C GLY A 215 3.37 0.00 2.50
N TYR A 216 4.24 -0.24 1.52
CA TYR A 216 5.44 0.58 1.27
C TYR A 216 5.69 0.75 -0.23
N GLY A 217 5.92 2.00 -0.64
CA GLY A 217 6.06 2.42 -2.03
C GLY A 217 7.44 2.89 -2.47
N PRO A 218 8.51 2.08 -2.39
CA PRO A 218 9.83 2.51 -2.82
C PRO A 218 10.00 2.46 -4.34
N ALA A 219 10.83 3.37 -4.86
CA ALA A 219 11.31 3.35 -6.24
C ALA A 219 12.81 3.05 -6.28
N ILE A 220 13.25 2.20 -7.20
CA ILE A 220 14.67 1.88 -7.40
C ILE A 220 15.10 2.35 -8.78
N ARG A 221 16.15 3.20 -8.82
CA ARG A 221 16.72 3.66 -10.08
C ARG A 221 17.46 2.51 -10.77
N ARG A 222 17.17 2.33 -12.06
CA ARG A 222 17.88 1.45 -12.99
C ARG A 222 18.57 2.28 -14.08
N GLU A 223 19.37 1.61 -14.92
CA GLU A 223 20.07 2.28 -16.03
C GLU A 223 19.11 3.00 -16.99
N LYS A 224 17.95 2.40 -17.27
CA LYS A 224 16.99 2.88 -18.28
C LYS A 224 15.78 3.61 -17.72
N GLY A 225 15.62 3.68 -16.40
CA GLY A 225 14.40 4.22 -15.78
C GLY A 225 14.27 3.84 -14.31
N TRP A 226 13.03 3.73 -13.85
CA TRP A 226 12.70 3.38 -12.47
C TRP A 226 11.89 2.09 -12.42
N ASP A 227 12.17 1.25 -11.42
CA ASP A 227 11.27 0.20 -10.97
C ASP A 227 10.47 0.74 -9.77
N LEU A 228 9.14 0.70 -9.86
CA LEU A 228 8.23 1.11 -8.80
C LEU A 228 7.69 -0.11 -8.09
N TYR A 229 7.74 -0.09 -6.76
CA TYR A 229 7.29 -1.21 -5.95
C TYR A 229 6.11 -0.81 -5.07
N ALA A 230 5.13 -1.70 -4.95
CA ALA A 230 4.09 -1.68 -3.95
C ALA A 230 4.24 -2.94 -3.09
N VAL A 231 4.86 -2.80 -1.92
CA VAL A 231 5.07 -3.90 -0.96
C VAL A 231 3.91 -3.88 0.03
N ILE A 232 2.96 -4.80 -0.13
CA ILE A 232 1.63 -4.73 0.49
C ILE A 232 1.41 -5.92 1.40
N GLY A 233 1.09 -5.68 2.68
CA GLY A 233 0.66 -6.69 3.63
C GLY A 233 -0.76 -7.23 3.34
N PRO A 234 -1.16 -8.37 3.92
CA PRO A 234 -2.46 -8.96 3.66
C PRO A 234 -3.60 -8.13 4.26
N CYS A 235 -4.77 -8.21 3.61
CA CYS A 235 -5.96 -7.44 4.00
C CYS A 235 -6.79 -8.11 5.10
N ALA A 236 -6.79 -9.46 5.13
CA ALA A 236 -7.67 -10.23 5.98
C ALA A 236 -7.15 -11.65 6.21
N LEU A 237 -7.90 -12.43 6.97
CA LEU A 237 -7.74 -13.88 7.07
C LEU A 237 -8.83 -14.61 6.30
N ARG A 238 -8.49 -15.75 5.73
CA ARG A 238 -9.41 -16.74 5.16
C ARG A 238 -9.15 -18.08 5.85
N GLY A 239 -9.88 -18.33 6.94
CA GLY A 239 -9.51 -19.39 7.89
C GLY A 239 -8.27 -19.00 8.68
N GLU A 240 -7.28 -19.89 8.77
CA GLU A 240 -5.99 -19.64 9.45
C GLU A 240 -4.91 -19.06 8.52
N ARG A 241 -5.24 -18.85 7.24
CA ARG A 241 -4.35 -18.30 6.21
C ARG A 241 -4.62 -16.82 6.01
N VAL A 242 -3.57 -16.03 5.82
CA VAL A 242 -3.70 -14.65 5.34
C VAL A 242 -4.26 -14.60 3.92
N THR A 243 -4.86 -13.50 3.51
CA THR A 243 -5.25 -13.28 2.12
C THR A 243 -5.05 -11.83 1.73
N PHE A 244 -4.70 -11.64 0.46
CA PHE A 244 -4.60 -10.35 -0.22
C PHE A 244 -5.82 -10.09 -1.10
N ALA A 245 -6.78 -11.03 -1.13
CA ALA A 245 -7.88 -11.06 -2.08
C ALA A 245 -9.04 -10.11 -1.72
N CYS A 246 -8.71 -8.86 -1.39
CA CYS A 246 -9.66 -7.80 -1.11
C CYS A 246 -9.48 -6.68 -2.15
N LEU A 247 -10.18 -6.75 -3.29
CA LEU A 247 -9.96 -5.85 -4.43
C LEU A 247 -9.87 -4.38 -4.05
N GLY A 248 -10.88 -3.86 -3.32
CA GLY A 248 -10.92 -2.44 -2.94
C GLY A 248 -9.79 -1.99 -2.00
N TYR A 249 -9.25 -2.90 -1.17
CA TYR A 249 -8.05 -2.61 -0.38
C TYR A 249 -6.80 -2.65 -1.25
N LEU A 250 -6.65 -3.74 -2.02
CA LEU A 250 -5.48 -4.04 -2.83
C LEU A 250 -5.23 -2.96 -3.88
N GLU A 251 -6.25 -2.57 -4.65
CA GLU A 251 -6.08 -1.56 -5.69
C GLU A 251 -5.77 -0.18 -5.10
N SER A 252 -6.42 0.18 -3.99
CA SER A 252 -6.22 1.47 -3.33
C SER A 252 -4.81 1.57 -2.79
N ILE A 253 -4.33 0.55 -2.06
CA ILE A 253 -2.96 0.58 -1.51
C ILE A 253 -1.91 0.42 -2.61
N MET A 254 -2.16 -0.34 -3.67
CA MET A 254 -1.22 -0.46 -4.80
C MET A 254 -1.02 0.87 -5.52
N LEU A 255 -2.11 1.55 -5.89
CA LEU A 255 -2.04 2.86 -6.53
C LEU A 255 -1.43 3.91 -5.59
N HIS A 256 -1.73 3.84 -4.29
CA HIS A 256 -1.14 4.68 -3.27
C HIS A 256 0.39 4.53 -3.20
N GLU A 257 0.88 3.29 -3.06
CA GLU A 257 2.31 3.02 -2.93
C GLU A 257 3.08 3.40 -4.19
N TRP A 258 2.54 3.12 -5.40
CA TRP A 258 3.18 3.58 -6.62
C TRP A 258 3.16 5.11 -6.76
N SER A 259 2.09 5.78 -6.33
CA SER A 259 1.97 7.24 -6.41
C SER A 259 3.06 7.97 -5.62
N HIS A 260 3.58 7.40 -4.52
CA HIS A 260 4.71 8.00 -3.79
C HIS A 260 5.94 8.22 -4.67
N SER A 261 6.15 7.38 -5.70
CA SER A 261 7.29 7.48 -6.60
C SER A 261 7.23 8.71 -7.51
N PHE A 262 6.03 9.24 -7.76
CA PHE A 262 5.80 10.45 -8.54
C PHE A 262 5.64 11.67 -7.63
N VAL A 263 4.84 11.54 -6.56
CA VAL A 263 4.47 12.67 -5.70
C VAL A 263 5.64 13.15 -4.84
N ASN A 264 6.34 12.24 -4.14
CA ASN A 264 7.34 12.66 -3.15
C ASN A 264 8.48 13.49 -3.80
N PRO A 265 9.09 13.08 -4.93
CA PRO A 265 10.12 13.88 -5.58
C PRO A 265 9.62 15.25 -6.02
N LEU A 266 8.38 15.35 -6.50
CA LEU A 266 7.79 16.61 -6.94
C LEU A 266 7.51 17.56 -5.77
N VAL A 267 7.01 17.04 -4.65
CA VAL A 267 6.85 17.84 -3.43
C VAL A 267 8.23 18.31 -2.93
N ASP A 268 9.25 17.45 -2.94
CA ASP A 268 10.60 17.81 -2.51
C ASP A 268 11.22 18.92 -3.37
N GLN A 269 11.14 18.78 -4.69
CA GLN A 269 11.68 19.75 -5.64
C GLN A 269 10.97 21.10 -5.57
N ASN A 270 9.69 21.11 -5.16
CA ASN A 270 8.86 22.29 -5.11
C ASN A 270 8.55 22.75 -3.67
N TYR A 271 9.24 22.22 -2.65
CA TYR A 271 8.82 22.42 -1.27
C TYR A 271 8.78 23.89 -0.84
N ASP A 272 9.67 24.71 -1.40
CA ASP A 272 9.69 26.17 -1.16
C ASP A 272 8.36 26.85 -1.56
N LEU A 273 7.62 26.31 -2.54
CA LEU A 273 6.31 26.83 -2.94
C LEU A 273 5.24 26.61 -1.87
N PHE A 274 5.42 25.59 -1.02
CA PHE A 274 4.50 25.25 0.06
C PHE A 274 4.75 26.04 1.35
N SER A 275 5.70 26.98 1.37
CA SER A 275 6.03 27.76 2.57
C SER A 275 4.82 28.51 3.15
N LYS A 276 3.87 28.92 2.29
CA LYS A 276 2.64 29.61 2.69
C LYS A 276 1.60 28.70 3.34
N SER A 277 1.68 27.39 3.11
CA SER A 277 0.74 26.42 3.66
C SER A 277 1.27 25.69 4.90
N GLU A 278 2.47 25.99 5.39
CA GLU A 278 3.05 25.34 6.57
C GLU A 278 2.16 25.46 7.83
N GLY A 279 1.43 26.57 7.97
CA GLY A 279 0.48 26.78 9.07
C GLY A 279 -0.69 25.79 9.08
N LEU A 280 -0.99 25.13 7.96
CA LEU A 280 -2.02 24.08 7.87
C LEU A 280 -1.62 22.82 8.66
N TYR A 281 -0.34 22.64 9.00
CA TYR A 281 0.05 21.46 9.76
C TYR A 281 -0.33 21.52 11.24
N ASP A 282 -0.35 22.72 11.83
CA ASP A 282 -0.54 22.88 13.29
C ASP A 282 -1.83 22.23 13.82
N PRO A 283 -3.00 22.42 13.18
CA PRO A 283 -4.24 21.80 13.64
C PRO A 283 -4.24 20.26 13.54
N ILE A 284 -3.56 19.68 12.54
CA ILE A 284 -3.58 18.23 12.29
C ILE A 284 -2.35 17.50 12.86
N ARG A 285 -1.37 18.23 13.41
CA ARG A 285 -0.07 17.73 13.86
C ARG A 285 -0.19 16.50 14.75
N GLY A 286 -1.11 16.50 15.71
CA GLY A 286 -1.31 15.38 16.63
C GLY A 286 -1.73 14.08 15.92
N MET A 287 -2.69 14.17 15.00
CA MET A 287 -3.17 13.03 14.20
C MET A 287 -2.13 12.55 13.19
N MET A 288 -1.36 13.48 12.62
CA MET A 288 -0.31 13.14 11.65
C MET A 288 0.89 12.47 12.33
N THR A 289 1.34 13.02 13.48
CA THR A 289 2.47 12.45 14.23
C THR A 289 2.18 11.05 14.74
N SER A 290 0.94 10.75 15.18
CA SER A 290 0.56 9.40 15.61
C SER A 290 0.58 8.36 14.48
N GLN A 291 0.56 8.83 13.23
CA GLN A 291 0.68 8.03 12.02
C GLN A 291 2.10 8.08 11.41
N ALA A 292 3.10 8.52 12.19
CA ALA A 292 4.49 8.67 11.77
C ALA A 292 4.73 9.76 10.70
N TYR A 293 3.88 10.78 10.65
CA TYR A 293 4.02 11.95 9.77
C TYR A 293 4.31 13.23 10.58
N PRO A 294 5.54 13.40 11.13
CA PRO A 294 5.86 14.45 12.12
C PRO A 294 6.09 15.84 11.52
N THR A 295 5.97 16.02 10.21
CA THR A 295 6.20 17.31 9.54
C THR A 295 5.13 17.59 8.50
N TRP A 296 4.95 18.87 8.15
CA TRP A 296 4.06 19.26 7.06
C TRP A 296 4.45 18.60 5.74
N ARG A 297 5.75 18.51 5.45
CA ARG A 297 6.25 17.87 4.22
C ARG A 297 5.79 16.44 4.08
N ILE A 298 5.94 15.65 5.15
CA ILE A 298 5.52 14.24 5.13
C ILE A 298 3.99 14.16 5.03
N ALA A 299 3.27 14.99 5.78
CA ALA A 299 1.81 15.05 5.66
C ALA A 299 1.37 15.42 4.23
N LEU A 300 2.07 16.35 3.54
CA LEU A 300 1.78 16.72 2.16
C LEU A 300 1.93 15.55 1.19
N TYR A 301 3.00 14.76 1.30
CA TYR A 301 3.15 13.55 0.47
C TYR A 301 1.90 12.68 0.59
N GLU A 302 1.49 12.42 1.83
CA GLU A 302 0.38 11.53 2.16
C GLU A 302 -0.98 12.09 1.70
N HIS A 303 -1.20 13.39 1.82
CA HIS A 303 -2.43 14.05 1.34
C HIS A 303 -2.53 13.96 -0.19
N VAL A 304 -1.46 14.32 -0.91
CA VAL A 304 -1.46 14.34 -2.37
C VAL A 304 -1.57 12.92 -2.91
N VAL A 305 -0.82 11.95 -2.38
CA VAL A 305 -0.92 10.53 -2.77
C VAL A 305 -2.32 9.97 -2.57
N ARG A 306 -3.00 10.29 -1.45
CA ARG A 306 -4.39 9.86 -1.20
C ARG A 306 -5.37 10.48 -2.18
N ALA A 307 -5.22 11.76 -2.49
CA ALA A 307 -6.07 12.41 -3.48
C ALA A 307 -5.82 11.79 -4.88
N SER A 308 -4.57 11.54 -5.25
CA SER A 308 -4.19 10.89 -6.51
C SER A 308 -4.77 9.50 -6.66
N GLU A 309 -4.67 8.60 -5.66
CA GLU A 309 -5.23 7.25 -5.78
C GLU A 309 -6.75 7.25 -5.91
N ILE A 310 -7.44 8.15 -5.18
CA ILE A 310 -8.89 8.32 -5.28
C ILE A 310 -9.29 8.77 -6.68
N ASN A 311 -8.55 9.75 -7.24
CA ASN A 311 -8.82 10.29 -8.57
C ASN A 311 -8.57 9.24 -9.66
N ILE A 312 -7.48 8.48 -9.58
CA ILE A 312 -7.18 7.38 -10.52
C ILE A 312 -8.26 6.29 -10.45
N ARG A 313 -8.70 5.91 -9.26
CA ARG A 313 -9.79 4.91 -9.14
C ARG A 313 -11.10 5.40 -9.74
N ALA A 314 -11.36 6.71 -9.69
CA ALA A 314 -12.52 7.31 -10.35
C ALA A 314 -12.48 7.19 -11.88
N THR A 315 -11.29 7.10 -12.50
CA THR A 315 -11.17 6.86 -13.96
C THR A 315 -11.33 5.38 -14.33
N LEU A 316 -11.03 4.47 -13.39
CA LEU A 316 -11.11 3.02 -13.61
C LEU A 316 -12.54 2.47 -13.52
N TYR A 317 -13.44 3.15 -12.81
CA TYR A 317 -14.77 2.65 -12.46
C TYR A 317 -15.87 3.66 -12.69
N ASP A 318 -16.82 3.31 -13.55
CA ASP A 318 -18.07 4.06 -13.71
C ASP A 318 -18.85 4.06 -12.39
N GLY A 319 -19.22 5.26 -11.93
CA GLY A 319 -20.01 5.44 -10.71
C GLY A 319 -19.21 5.30 -9.41
N PHE A 320 -17.88 5.33 -9.46
CA PHE A 320 -17.05 5.44 -8.26
C PHE A 320 -17.32 6.76 -7.53
N ASP A 321 -17.87 6.67 -6.32
CA ASP A 321 -18.11 7.85 -5.49
C ASP A 321 -16.86 8.21 -4.70
N LYS A 322 -16.10 9.19 -5.21
CA LYS A 322 -14.91 9.74 -4.55
C LYS A 322 -15.20 10.17 -3.11
N ASN A 323 -16.40 10.70 -2.83
CA ASN A 323 -16.74 11.26 -1.51
C ASN A 323 -16.65 10.24 -0.39
N VAL A 324 -17.00 8.97 -0.66
CA VAL A 324 -16.90 7.90 0.34
C VAL A 324 -15.44 7.69 0.76
N SER A 325 -14.52 7.68 -0.21
CA SER A 325 -13.08 7.51 0.07
C SER A 325 -12.48 8.76 0.71
N LEU A 326 -12.85 9.95 0.22
CA LEU A 326 -12.38 11.22 0.79
C LEU A 326 -12.80 11.39 2.25
N GLN A 327 -14.06 11.12 2.60
CA GLN A 327 -14.54 11.18 3.99
C GLN A 327 -13.81 10.22 4.92
N VAL A 328 -13.44 9.03 4.42
CA VAL A 328 -12.60 8.10 5.19
C VAL A 328 -11.22 8.70 5.46
N GLN A 329 -10.59 9.36 4.48
CA GLN A 329 -9.28 9.99 4.67
C GLN A 329 -9.36 11.25 5.55
N GLU A 330 -10.37 12.09 5.38
CA GLU A 330 -10.64 13.22 6.28
C GLU A 330 -10.79 12.75 7.73
N GLY A 331 -11.55 11.68 7.96
CA GLY A 331 -11.71 11.06 9.27
C GLY A 331 -10.42 10.49 9.86
N LYS A 332 -9.41 10.21 9.02
CA LYS A 332 -8.07 9.80 9.44
C LYS A 332 -7.13 10.98 9.72
N GLY A 333 -7.62 12.22 9.63
CA GLY A 333 -6.87 13.44 9.88
C GLY A 333 -6.34 14.12 8.62
N PHE A 334 -6.61 13.59 7.43
CA PHE A 334 -6.21 14.21 6.17
C PHE A 334 -7.22 15.30 5.75
N TRP A 335 -7.35 16.35 6.57
CA TRP A 335 -8.42 17.33 6.44
C TRP A 335 -8.45 18.07 5.11
N TYR A 336 -7.30 18.15 4.43
CA TYR A 336 -7.16 18.90 3.18
C TYR A 336 -7.33 18.04 1.92
N VAL A 337 -7.59 16.73 2.07
CA VAL A 337 -7.61 15.78 0.95
C VAL A 337 -8.70 16.08 -0.07
N SER A 338 -9.90 16.48 0.36
CA SER A 338 -11.00 16.85 -0.54
C SER A 338 -10.73 18.14 -1.30
N TYR A 339 -10.07 19.10 -0.65
CA TYR A 339 -9.64 20.32 -1.33
C TYR A 339 -8.60 20.00 -2.41
N ILE A 340 -7.61 19.16 -2.09
CA ILE A 340 -6.61 18.71 -3.07
C ILE A 340 -7.28 17.95 -4.22
N ASP A 341 -8.22 17.03 -3.95
CA ASP A 341 -8.97 16.32 -4.99
C ASP A 341 -9.74 17.27 -5.93
N SER A 342 -10.29 18.37 -5.40
CA SER A 342 -10.92 19.39 -6.26
C SER A 342 -9.94 20.11 -7.19
N LEU A 343 -8.68 20.28 -6.77
CA LEU A 343 -7.61 20.76 -7.64
C LEU A 343 -7.22 19.69 -8.66
N LEU A 344 -7.23 18.42 -8.29
CA LEU A 344 -6.99 17.31 -9.22
C LEU A 344 -8.08 17.20 -10.30
N ASP A 345 -9.33 17.54 -9.98
CA ASP A 345 -10.38 17.64 -11.00
C ASP A 345 -10.09 18.75 -12.03
N LEU A 346 -9.53 19.89 -11.59
CA LEU A 346 -9.06 20.93 -12.51
C LEU A 346 -7.90 20.46 -13.38
N TYR A 347 -6.95 19.70 -12.80
CA TYR A 347 -5.86 19.08 -13.53
C TYR A 347 -6.36 18.16 -14.65
N GLN A 348 -7.37 17.32 -14.36
CA GLN A 348 -7.97 16.43 -15.36
C GLN A 348 -8.72 17.21 -16.45
N ILE A 349 -9.43 18.29 -16.10
CA ILE A 349 -10.13 19.15 -17.09
C ILE A 349 -9.14 19.88 -17.99
N HIS A 350 -8.03 20.37 -17.43
CA HIS A 350 -7.01 21.15 -18.13
C HIS A 350 -5.79 20.32 -18.53
N ARG A 351 -5.98 19.03 -18.83
CA ARG A 351 -4.89 18.10 -19.16
C ARG A 351 -4.04 18.53 -20.36
N GLU A 352 -4.63 19.26 -21.32
CA GLU A 352 -3.89 19.82 -22.47
C GLU A 352 -2.93 20.94 -22.05
N ASP A 353 -3.29 21.73 -21.03
CA ASP A 353 -2.47 22.82 -20.50
C ASP A 353 -1.43 22.31 -19.49
N TYR A 354 -1.73 21.20 -18.81
CA TYR A 354 -0.84 20.53 -17.86
C TYR A 354 -0.64 19.04 -18.25
N PRO A 355 0.18 18.73 -19.27
CA PRO A 355 0.49 17.36 -19.73
C PRO A 355 1.20 16.45 -18.72
N THR A 356 1.75 16.99 -17.64
CA THR A 356 2.36 16.21 -16.56
C THR A 356 1.93 16.72 -15.18
N PHE A 357 1.95 15.83 -14.19
CA PHE A 357 1.66 16.19 -12.80
C PHE A 357 2.69 17.19 -12.24
N ALA A 358 3.93 17.12 -12.73
CA ALA A 358 4.99 18.08 -12.40
C ALA A 358 4.60 19.53 -12.74
N GLU A 359 3.95 19.75 -13.88
CA GLU A 359 3.49 21.08 -14.32
C GLU A 359 2.31 21.59 -13.48
N PHE A 360 1.54 20.69 -12.86
CA PHE A 360 0.41 21.04 -12.02
C PHE A 360 0.78 21.24 -10.53
N MET A 361 1.92 20.70 -10.08
CA MET A 361 2.36 20.80 -8.69
C MET A 361 2.42 22.25 -8.13
N PRO A 362 2.86 23.27 -8.89
CA PRO A 362 2.80 24.67 -8.43
C PRO A 362 1.38 25.18 -8.16
N LEU A 363 0.37 24.69 -8.89
CA LEU A 363 -1.04 25.06 -8.67
C LEU A 363 -1.58 24.43 -7.38
N ILE A 364 -1.16 23.19 -7.07
CA ILE A 364 -1.47 22.57 -5.77
C ILE A 364 -0.89 23.41 -4.63
N ALA A 365 0.38 23.81 -4.73
CA ALA A 365 1.03 24.66 -3.74
C ALA A 365 0.33 26.02 -3.58
N ALA A 366 -0.04 26.66 -4.70
CA ALA A 366 -0.75 27.93 -4.70
C ALA A 366 -2.12 27.83 -4.01
N GLY A 367 -2.92 26.82 -4.38
CA GLY A 367 -4.24 26.59 -3.77
C GLY A 367 -4.15 26.36 -2.26
N LEU A 368 -3.24 25.49 -1.81
CA LEU A 368 -3.03 25.27 -0.37
C LEU A 368 -2.48 26.52 0.35
N GLY A 369 -1.77 27.40 -0.34
CA GLY A 369 -1.29 28.66 0.21
C GLY A 369 -2.37 29.74 0.35
N GLU A 370 -3.50 29.58 -0.33
CA GLU A 370 -4.69 30.45 -0.19
C GLU A 370 -5.71 29.91 0.81
N LEU A 371 -5.62 28.63 1.16
CA LEU A 371 -6.54 27.98 2.09
C LEU A 371 -6.32 28.46 3.53
N SER A 372 -7.37 28.98 4.15
CA SER A 372 -7.41 29.18 5.60
C SER A 372 -8.04 27.98 6.32
N VAL A 373 -7.53 27.67 7.51
CA VAL A 373 -8.15 26.66 8.41
C VAL A 373 -9.58 27.06 8.77
N ASP A 374 -9.86 28.37 8.89
CA ASP A 374 -11.19 28.90 9.21
C ASP A 374 -12.19 28.77 8.04
N GLU A 375 -11.68 28.58 6.82
CA GLU A 375 -12.50 28.37 5.61
C GLU A 375 -12.86 26.91 5.40
N LEU A 376 -12.23 26.00 6.16
CA LEU A 376 -12.72 24.64 6.25
C LEU A 376 -14.11 24.68 6.91
N PRO A 377 -15.11 23.94 6.38
CA PRO A 377 -16.43 23.88 7.00
C PRO A 377 -16.30 23.56 8.50
N GLU A 378 -17.29 23.94 9.33
CA GLU A 378 -17.43 23.58 10.76
C GLU A 378 -17.39 22.04 10.99
N ARG A 379 -16.24 21.43 10.76
CA ARG A 379 -15.90 20.00 10.85
C ARG A 379 -14.73 19.78 11.78
N ILE A 380 -14.19 20.85 12.39
CA ILE A 380 -13.08 20.80 13.33
C ILE A 380 -13.52 20.23 14.70
N THR A 381 -14.82 20.02 14.96
CA THR A 381 -15.31 19.39 16.20
C THR A 381 -16.29 18.24 16.01
N ALA A 382 -16.76 17.95 14.78
CA ALA A 382 -17.70 16.88 14.50
C ALA A 382 -17.12 15.89 13.48
N PHE A 383 -16.86 14.67 13.94
CA PHE A 383 -16.45 13.56 13.09
C PHE A 383 -17.50 13.28 11.99
N ALA A 384 -17.12 13.47 10.73
CA ALA A 384 -17.99 13.28 9.55
C ALA A 384 -17.67 12.01 8.73
N GLY A 385 -16.67 11.22 9.15
CA GLY A 385 -16.29 9.96 8.50
C GLY A 385 -17.06 8.75 9.07
N PRO A 386 -16.91 7.55 8.48
CA PRO A 386 -17.42 6.33 9.09
C PRO A 386 -16.55 5.94 10.30
N LEU A 387 -17.14 5.51 11.42
CA LEU A 387 -16.42 5.15 12.66
C LEU A 387 -15.17 4.28 12.43
N SER A 388 -15.21 3.37 11.45
CA SER A 388 -14.07 2.53 11.04
C SER A 388 -12.82 3.29 10.57
N GLY A 389 -12.94 4.56 10.19
CA GLY A 389 -11.83 5.45 9.85
C GLY A 389 -11.02 5.93 11.06
N VAL A 390 -11.64 5.95 12.25
CA VAL A 390 -11.03 6.44 13.51
C VAL A 390 -10.74 5.31 14.48
N PHE A 391 -11.64 4.33 14.59
CA PHE A 391 -11.58 3.28 15.62
C PHE A 391 -10.26 2.51 15.67
N PRO A 392 -9.64 2.07 14.55
CA PRO A 392 -8.37 1.35 14.59
C PRO A 392 -7.19 2.18 15.14
N ARG A 393 -7.38 3.49 15.33
CA ARG A 393 -6.32 4.47 15.62
C ARG A 393 -6.60 5.31 16.87
N ALA A 394 -7.80 5.20 17.44
CA ALA A 394 -8.11 5.85 18.71
C ALA A 394 -7.31 5.18 19.83
N ARG A 395 -6.54 5.99 20.58
CA ARG A 395 -5.88 5.53 21.82
C ARG A 395 -6.89 5.34 22.94
N CYS A 396 -7.92 6.19 22.95
CA CYS A 396 -9.01 6.19 23.90
C CYS A 396 -10.25 6.82 23.24
N ILE A 397 -11.44 6.36 23.60
CA ILE A 397 -12.72 6.92 23.15
C ILE A 397 -13.49 7.50 24.35
N TYR A 398 -13.79 8.80 24.29
CA TYR A 398 -14.68 9.44 25.25
C TYR A 398 -16.12 9.40 24.72
N LEU A 399 -17.01 8.78 25.49
CA LEU A 399 -18.44 8.74 25.24
C LEU A 399 -19.11 9.82 26.08
N VAL A 400 -19.62 10.85 25.41
CA VAL A 400 -20.20 12.02 26.07
C VAL A 400 -21.69 11.77 26.32
N ARG A 401 -22.06 11.67 27.60
CA ARG A 401 -23.45 11.53 28.05
C ARG A 401 -24.09 12.92 28.21
N PRO A 402 -25.21 13.19 27.52
CA PRO A 402 -25.92 14.45 27.70
C PRO A 402 -26.50 14.57 29.12
N THR A 403 -26.38 15.75 29.74
CA THR A 403 -26.95 16.05 31.06
C THR A 403 -28.23 16.89 31.00
N ALA A 404 -28.54 17.48 29.85
CA ALA A 404 -29.72 18.33 29.63
C ALA A 404 -30.90 17.60 28.92
N VAL A 405 -31.16 16.33 29.26
CA VAL A 405 -32.28 15.54 28.73
C VAL A 405 -33.10 14.91 29.88
N ASP A 406 -34.33 14.47 29.58
CA ASP A 406 -35.26 13.87 30.55
C ASP A 406 -34.62 12.69 31.30
N GLU A 407 -34.87 12.55 32.61
CA GLU A 407 -34.21 11.57 33.50
C GLU A 407 -34.39 10.12 33.01
N GLU A 408 -35.55 9.81 32.41
CA GLU A 408 -35.83 8.49 31.84
C GLU A 408 -34.96 8.21 30.60
N LEU A 409 -34.71 9.23 29.77
CA LEU A 409 -33.79 9.14 28.63
C LEU A 409 -32.33 9.04 29.07
N VAL A 410 -31.93 9.75 30.13
CA VAL A 410 -30.56 9.67 30.69
C VAL A 410 -30.24 8.26 31.16
N GLY A 411 -31.19 7.59 31.83
CA GLY A 411 -31.02 6.21 32.30
C GLY A 411 -30.85 5.20 31.17
N GLY A 412 -31.67 5.31 30.12
CA GLY A 412 -31.58 4.45 28.93
C GLY A 412 -30.28 4.64 28.16
N ILE A 413 -29.90 5.90 27.91
CA ILE A 413 -28.63 6.24 27.25
C ILE A 413 -27.44 5.75 28.07
N GLY A 414 -27.47 5.89 29.40
CA GLY A 414 -26.41 5.39 30.27
C GLY A 414 -26.13 3.90 30.08
N GLY A 415 -27.18 3.07 30.07
CA GLY A 415 -27.04 1.63 29.84
C GLY A 415 -26.53 1.27 28.44
N GLU A 416 -26.93 2.01 27.41
CA GLU A 416 -26.41 1.83 26.05
C GLU A 416 -24.93 2.22 25.94
N LEU A 417 -24.52 3.32 26.57
CA LEU A 417 -23.12 3.76 26.61
C LEU A 417 -22.25 2.75 27.36
N GLU A 418 -22.71 2.21 28.50
CA GLU A 418 -22.03 1.13 29.21
C GLU A 418 -21.88 -0.12 28.32
N GLY A 419 -22.96 -0.54 27.64
CA GLY A 419 -22.91 -1.62 26.66
C GLY A 419 -21.89 -1.37 25.55
N PHE A 420 -21.79 -0.12 25.08
CA PHE A 420 -20.81 0.26 24.07
C PHE A 420 -19.38 0.27 24.63
N THR A 421 -19.14 0.71 25.86
CA THR A 421 -17.81 0.58 26.49
C THR A 421 -17.38 -0.88 26.62
N HIS A 422 -18.29 -1.80 26.93
CA HIS A 422 -18.00 -3.23 26.94
C HIS A 422 -17.66 -3.76 25.55
N PHE A 423 -18.40 -3.32 24.53
CA PHE A 423 -18.06 -3.63 23.14
C PHE A 423 -16.66 -3.10 22.79
N LEU A 424 -16.32 -1.86 23.10
CA LEU A 424 -14.99 -1.28 22.87
C LEU A 424 -13.88 -2.04 23.61
N ALA A 425 -14.12 -2.41 24.87
CA ALA A 425 -13.19 -3.21 25.66
C ALA A 425 -12.91 -4.59 25.04
N SER A 426 -13.88 -5.18 24.32
CA SER A 426 -13.67 -6.44 23.60
C SER A 426 -12.66 -6.32 22.44
N PHE A 427 -12.42 -5.10 21.96
CA PHE A 427 -11.37 -4.76 20.99
C PHE A 427 -10.10 -4.19 21.66
N GLN A 428 -9.97 -4.33 22.99
CA GLN A 428 -8.87 -3.76 23.79
C GLN A 428 -8.74 -2.23 23.66
N MET A 429 -9.87 -1.54 23.40
CA MET A 429 -9.91 -0.08 23.28
C MET A 429 -10.29 0.55 24.61
N GLU A 430 -9.46 1.47 25.11
CA GLU A 430 -9.77 2.25 26.30
C GLU A 430 -10.95 3.20 26.00
N SER A 431 -11.90 3.28 26.92
CA SER A 431 -13.02 4.21 26.78
C SER A 431 -13.51 4.72 28.13
N HIS A 432 -13.97 5.97 28.15
CA HIS A 432 -14.49 6.65 29.34
C HIS A 432 -15.86 7.24 29.02
N ILE A 433 -16.80 7.10 29.94
CA ILE A 433 -18.07 7.83 29.88
C ILE A 433 -17.88 9.11 30.70
N VAL A 434 -18.07 10.26 30.04
CA VAL A 434 -18.02 11.58 30.68
C VAL A 434 -19.33 12.30 30.41
N SER A 435 -19.75 13.21 31.28
CA SER A 435 -20.86 14.10 30.98
C SER A 435 -20.49 15.14 29.93
N ASP A 436 -21.48 15.70 29.25
CA ASP A 436 -21.30 16.87 28.37
C ASP A 436 -20.67 18.08 29.09
N THR A 437 -20.98 18.28 30.37
CA THR A 437 -20.35 19.32 31.19
C THR A 437 -18.88 19.02 31.48
N GLU A 438 -18.53 17.79 31.86
CA GLU A 438 -17.13 17.38 32.03
C GLU A 438 -16.34 17.46 30.71
N ALA A 439 -16.96 17.06 29.58
CA ALA A 439 -16.31 17.09 28.28
C ALA A 439 -15.91 18.50 27.82
N LEU A 440 -16.69 19.52 28.20
CA LEU A 440 -16.36 20.93 27.91
C LEU A 440 -15.10 21.41 28.66
N ASP A 441 -14.79 20.78 29.80
CA ASP A 441 -13.64 21.13 30.64
C ASP A 441 -12.36 20.34 30.26
N MET A 442 -12.44 19.40 29.31
CA MET A 442 -11.35 18.52 28.89
C MET A 442 -10.40 19.10 27.82
N ASN A 443 -10.54 20.40 27.48
CA ASN A 443 -9.75 21.08 26.45
C ASN A 443 -8.23 20.96 26.62
#